data_AF-A0A0F9EED0-F1
#
_entry.id   AF-A0A0F9EED0-F1
#
_cell.length_a   1.000
_cell.length_b   1.000
_cell.length_c   1.000
_cell.angle_alpha   90.00
_cell.angle_beta   90.00
_cell.angle_gamma   90.00
#
_symmetry.space_group_name_H-M   'P 1'
#
loop_
_entity.id
_entity.type
_entity.pdbx_description
1 polymer ?
#
loop_
_entity_poly.entity_id
_entity_poly.type
_entity_poly.pdbx_seq_one_letter_code
_entity_poly.pdbx_strand_id
1 'polypeptide(L)' 'MIVIRVEMWPFGSKSNSRTLATAKITNMMTSASANLGNYKVELTLANENKIWRKIEVKGFRRKSYNIWYLLKLILNELI' A
#
# COMPACT_ATOMS: atom_id res chain seq x y z
N MET A 1 -1.86 8.09 7.58
CA MET A 1 -1.03 6.97 7.06
C MET A 1 -1.89 5.72 7.10
N ILE A 2 -1.90 4.93 6.03
CA ILE A 2 -2.66 3.67 5.97
C ILE A 2 -1.67 2.53 5.87
N VAL A 3 -1.89 1.46 6.63
CA VAL A 3 -1.09 0.23 6.58
C VAL A 3 -2.04 -0.92 6.28
N ILE A 4 -1.77 -1.63 5.18
CA ILE A 4 -2.50 -2.83 4.77
C ILE A 4 -1.58 -4.02 5.01
N ARG A 5 -2.03 -4.98 5.82
CA ARG A 5 -1.31 -6.23 6.07
C ARG A 5 -2.04 -7.36 5.37
N VAL A 6 -1.30 -8.15 4.61
CA VAL A 6 -1.77 -9.39 4.02
C VAL A 6 -1.33 -10.51 4.94
N GLU A 7 -2.27 -11.21 5.53
CA GLU A 7 -2.02 -12.28 6.49
C GLU A 7 -2.56 -13.60 5.93
N MET A 8 -1.84 -14.69 6.19
CA MET A 8 -2.27 -16.04 5.92
C MET A 8 -2.62 -16.72 7.23
N TRP A 9 -3.84 -17.26 7.34
CA TRP A 9 -4.33 -17.92 8.54
C TRP A 9 -4.55 -19.41 8.22
N PRO A 10 -3.56 -20.29 8.49
CA PRO A 10 -3.71 -21.72 8.29
C PRO A 10 -4.93 -22.26 9.03
N PHE A 11 -5.82 -22.95 8.32
CA PHE A 11 -7.06 -23.50 8.87
C PHE A 11 -7.99 -22.45 9.51
N GLY A 12 -7.86 -21.19 9.13
CA GLY A 12 -8.61 -20.08 9.73
C GLY A 12 -8.19 -19.74 11.16
N SER A 13 -7.11 -20.34 11.68
CA SER A 13 -6.64 -20.08 13.03
C SER A 13 -5.76 -18.83 13.09
N LYS A 14 -6.20 -17.83 13.88
CA LYS A 14 -5.43 -16.62 14.16
C LYS A 14 -4.12 -16.91 14.90
N SER A 15 -4.07 -17.96 15.74
CA SER A 15 -2.85 -18.32 16.49
C SER A 15 -1.69 -18.71 15.58
N ASN A 16 -2.00 -19.20 14.37
CA ASN A 16 -1.03 -19.62 13.37
C ASN A 16 -0.89 -18.58 12.25
N SER A 17 -1.46 -17.38 12.44
CA SER A 17 -1.41 -16.34 11.42
C SER A 17 0.02 -15.90 11.16
N ARG A 18 0.34 -15.68 9.89
CA ARG A 18 1.61 -15.11 9.47
C ARG A 18 1.38 -13.98 8.48
N THR A 19 2.08 -12.87 8.65
CA THR A 19 2.11 -11.79 7.67
C THR A 19 2.86 -12.27 6.44
N LEU A 20 2.29 -12.07 5.25
CA LEU A 20 2.94 -12.32 3.97
C LEU A 20 3.56 -11.04 3.40
N ALA A 21 2.82 -9.93 3.49
CA ALA A 21 3.25 -8.64 2.99
C ALA A 21 2.59 -7.49 3.76
N THR A 22 3.25 -6.33 3.75
CA THR A 22 2.71 -5.08 4.29
C THR A 22 2.83 -3.98 3.25
N ALA A 23 1.73 -3.32 2.92
CA ALA A 23 1.71 -2.10 2.11
C ALA A 23 1.49 -0.88 3.01
N LYS A 24 2.41 0.08 2.97
CA LYS A 24 2.33 1.36 3.68
C LYS A 24 2.05 2.48 2.70
N ILE A 25 0.95 3.20 2.91
CA ILE A 25 0.52 4.31 2.08
C ILE A 25 0.56 5.60 2.89
N THR A 26 1.43 6.51 2.48
CA THR A 26 1.71 7.77 3.17
C THR A 26 1.29 8.94 2.27
N ASN A 27 0.42 9.81 2.78
CA ASN A 27 0.14 11.09 2.12
C ASN A 27 1.33 12.03 2.38
N MET A 28 1.93 12.57 1.34
CA MET A 28 3.12 13.42 1.43
C MET A 28 2.79 14.87 1.82
N MET A 29 1.52 15.24 1.91
CA MET A 29 1.04 16.58 2.27
C MET A 29 1.56 17.73 1.37
N THR A 30 2.03 17.41 0.17
CA THR A 30 2.58 18.37 -0.80
C THR A 30 1.58 18.84 -1.86
N SER A 31 0.31 18.44 -1.76
CA SER A 31 -0.75 18.80 -2.72
C SER A 31 -1.49 20.06 -2.29
N ALA A 32 -1.60 21.07 -3.18
CA ALA A 32 -2.32 22.33 -2.91
C ALA A 32 -3.86 22.21 -2.91
N SER A 33 -4.43 21.06 -3.30
CA SER A 33 -5.87 20.86 -3.44
C SER A 33 -6.40 19.80 -2.47
N ALA A 34 -7.60 20.00 -1.92
CA ALA A 34 -8.30 18.99 -1.13
C ALA A 34 -8.70 17.75 -1.95
N ASN A 35 -8.89 17.90 -3.27
CA ASN A 35 -9.32 16.81 -4.16
C ASN A 35 -8.15 15.98 -4.72
N LEU A 36 -6.93 16.50 -4.65
CA LEU A 36 -5.71 15.86 -5.16
C LEU A 36 -4.77 15.53 -4.02
N GLY A 37 -4.07 14.41 -4.07
CA GLY A 37 -3.04 14.08 -3.09
C GLY A 37 -1.80 13.49 -3.73
N ASN A 38 -0.65 13.74 -3.11
CA ASN A 38 0.58 13.06 -3.46
C ASN A 38 0.81 11.96 -2.42
N TYR A 39 1.05 10.74 -2.88
CA TYR A 39 1.16 9.57 -2.04
C TYR A 39 2.47 8.83 -2.32
N LYS A 40 3.06 8.32 -1.26
CA LYS A 40 4.15 7.35 -1.32
C LYS A 40 3.60 6.01 -0.86
N VAL A 41 3.79 4.98 -1.68
CA VAL A 41 3.35 3.61 -1.39
C VAL A 41 4.59 2.72 -1.31
N GLU A 42 4.73 1.98 -0.23
CA GLU A 42 5.84 1.05 0.01
C GLU A 42 5.24 -0.34 0.26
N LEU A 43 5.74 -1.36 -0.45
CA LEU A 43 5.36 -2.75 -0.26
C LEU A 43 6.56 -3.52 0.27
N THR A 44 6.40 -4.16 1.42
CA THR A 44 7.43 -4.95 2.11
C THR A 44 6.95 -6.40 2.18
N LEU A 45 7.77 -7.34 1.71
CA LEU A 45 7.51 -8.78 1.89
C LEU A 45 8.02 -9.22 3.27
N ALA A 46 7.25 -10.07 3.94
CA ALA A 46 7.53 -10.46 5.32
C ALA A 46 8.82 -11.28 5.50
N ASN A 47 9.25 -11.99 4.45
CA ASN A 47 10.48 -12.78 4.42
C ASN A 47 11.75 -11.93 4.35
N GLU A 48 11.67 -10.72 3.80
CA GLU A 48 12.85 -9.93 3.45
C GLU A 48 13.13 -8.78 4.41
N ASN A 49 12.14 -8.35 5.21
CA ASN A 49 12.18 -7.09 6.01
C ASN A 49 12.66 -5.87 5.20
N LYS A 50 12.65 -5.97 3.86
CA LYS A 50 13.09 -4.96 2.91
C LYS A 50 11.89 -4.55 2.07
N ILE A 51 11.93 -3.29 1.66
CA ILE A 51 10.93 -2.74 0.74
C ILE A 51 11.14 -3.44 -0.61
N TRP A 52 10.17 -4.25 -1.00
CA TRP A 52 10.15 -4.95 -2.28
C TRP A 52 9.83 -3.98 -3.42
N ARG A 53 8.88 -3.07 -3.19
CA ARG A 53 8.50 -2.03 -4.16
C ARG A 53 8.20 -0.72 -3.49
N LYS A 54 8.48 0.39 -4.18
CA LYS A 54 8.13 1.73 -3.75
C LYS A 54 7.73 2.56 -4.95
N ILE A 55 6.56 3.19 -4.89
CA ILE A 55 6.10 4.14 -5.89
C ILE A 55 5.70 5.46 -5.26
N GLU A 56 5.79 6.53 -6.04
CA GLU A 56 5.27 7.85 -5.70
C GLU A 56 4.21 8.25 -6.73
N VAL A 57 2.99 8.49 -6.25
CA VAL A 57 1.86 8.87 -7.07
C VAL A 57 1.55 10.34 -6.81
N LYS A 58 1.74 11.19 -7.81
CA LYS A 58 1.44 12.63 -7.74
C LYS A 58 0.07 12.92 -8.34
N GLY A 59 -0.64 13.93 -7.81
CA GLY A 59 -1.92 14.36 -8.35
C GLY A 59 -3.04 13.31 -8.28
N PHE A 60 -2.97 12.39 -7.31
CA PHE A 60 -3.96 11.33 -7.14
C PHE A 60 -5.33 11.91 -6.77
N ARG A 61 -6.36 11.63 -7.59
CA ARG A 61 -7.73 12.13 -7.38
C ARG A 61 -8.42 11.35 -6.26
N ARG A 62 -8.43 11.91 -5.04
CA ARG A 62 -8.92 11.25 -3.81
C ARG A 62 -10.38 10.81 -3.87
N LYS A 63 -11.24 11.60 -4.52
CA LYS A 63 -12.69 11.34 -4.62
C LYS A 63 -13.04 10.34 -5.72
N SER A 64 -12.23 10.29 -6.77
CA SER A 64 -12.46 9.41 -7.91
C SER A 64 -11.84 8.03 -7.70
N TYR A 65 -10.71 7.96 -6.99
CA TYR A 65 -9.96 6.75 -6.77
C TYR A 65 -9.72 6.54 -5.28
N ASN A 66 -10.07 5.37 -4.77
CA ASN A 66 -9.88 5.01 -3.38
C ASN A 66 -8.47 4.44 -3.13
N ILE A 67 -8.17 4.13 -1.87
CA ILE A 67 -6.88 3.59 -1.44
C ILE A 67 -6.48 2.28 -2.15
N TRP A 68 -7.46 1.47 -2.57
CA TRP A 68 -7.22 0.21 -3.28
C TRP A 68 -6.63 0.42 -4.66
N TYR A 69 -6.88 1.58 -5.28
CA TYR A 69 -6.24 1.91 -6.56
C TYR A 69 -4.73 2.11 -6.40
N LEU A 70 -4.29 2.75 -5.31
CA LEU A 70 -2.87 2.91 -4.99
C LEU A 70 -2.20 1.55 -4.73
N LEU A 71 -2.91 0.63 -4.07
CA LEU A 71 -2.44 -0.74 -3.87
C LEU A 71 -2.37 -1.50 -5.20
N LYS A 72 -3.38 -1.38 -6.06
CA LYS A 72 -3.39 -1.99 -7.39
C LYS A 72 -2.20 -1.50 -8.22
N LEU A 73 -1.89 -0.21 -8.20
CA LEU A 73 -0.76 0.35 -8.95
C LEU A 73 0.58 -0.30 -8.55
N ILE A 74 0.90 -0.37 -7.25
CA ILE A 74 2.17 -0.97 -6.81
C ILE A 74 2.25 -2.48 -7.06
N LEU A 75 1.11 -3.18 -7.08
CA LEU A 75 1.04 -4.60 -7.43
C LEU A 75 1.17 -4.82 -8.95
N ASN A 76 0.60 -3.94 -9.76
CA ASN A 76 0.55 -4.06 -11.22
C ASN A 76 1.76 -3.49 -11.95
N GLU A 77 2.74 -2.87 -11.28
CA GLU A 77 4.06 -2.61 -11.88
C GLU A 77 4.76 -3.95 -12.16
N LEU A 78 4.36 -4.56 -13.27
CA LEU A 78 4.99 -5.65 -14.02
C LEU A 78 4.85 -5.24 -15.49
N ILE A 79 5.52 -4.15 -15.88
CA ILE A 79 5.88 -3.82 -17.26
C ILE A 79 7.26 -3.19 -17.22
#